data_AF-A0A6J6CDL6-F1
#
_entry.id   AF-A0A6J6CDL6-F1
#
_cell.length_a   1.000
_cell.length_b   1.000
_cell.length_c   1.000
_cell.angle_alpha   90.00
_cell.angle_beta   90.00
_cell.angle_gamma   90.00
#
_symmetry.space_group_name_H-M   'P 1'
#
loop_
_entity.id
_entity.type
_entity.pdbx_description
1 polymer ?
#
loop_
_entity_poly.entity_id
_entity_poly.type
_entity_poly.pdbx_seq_one_letter_code
_entity_poly.pdbx_strand_id
1 'polypeptide(L)'
;MQTKFIDQAPLIDGSESAPLAKSWQVGINNALVDQHIDVYEPLIYRKGAQEVSEVAAHYRSELTSDITAILRPTFPDNLSEQTLIEKVAALRAAGISNIDFYLLDAMRPRDVEWIKRALTS
;
A
#
# COMPACT_ATOMS: atom_id res chain seq x y z
N MET A 1 11.96 10.98 15.45
CA MET A 1 12.11 9.72 14.69
C MET A 1 10.76 9.03 14.78
N GLN A 2 10.12 8.68 13.66
CA GLN A 2 8.86 7.94 13.68
C GLN A 2 9.14 6.43 13.71
N THR A 3 8.38 5.70 14.52
CA THR A 3 8.35 4.24 14.55
C THR A 3 7.40 3.76 13.47
N LYS A 4 7.89 2.94 12.54
CA LYS A 4 7.13 2.46 11.38
C LYS A 4 7.04 0.94 11.39
N PHE A 5 5.90 0.40 10.94
CA PHE A 5 5.73 -1.03 10.75
C PHE A 5 5.33 -1.35 9.32
N ILE A 6 6.17 -2.13 8.62
CA ILE A 6 5.88 -2.62 7.28
C ILE A 6 5.05 -3.88 7.39
N ASP A 7 3.90 -3.91 6.71
CA ASP A 7 2.95 -4.99 6.79
C ASP A 7 2.76 -5.74 5.48
N GLN A 8 2.92 -7.06 5.57
CA GLN A 8 2.78 -8.00 4.46
C GLN A 8 1.43 -8.70 4.44
N ALA A 9 0.51 -8.39 5.35
CA ALA A 9 -0.83 -8.98 5.36
C ALA A 9 -1.57 -8.91 4.01
N PRO A 10 -1.45 -7.86 3.18
CA PRO A 10 -2.06 -7.83 1.85
C PRO A 10 -1.49 -8.86 0.88
N LEU A 11 -0.36 -9.49 1.19
CA LEU A 11 0.29 -10.48 0.33
C LEU A 11 -0.12 -11.92 0.70
N ILE A 12 -0.89 -12.11 1.76
CA ILE A 12 -1.35 -13.42 2.20
C ILE A 12 -2.49 -13.89 1.28
N ASP A 13 -2.49 -15.15 0.87
CA ASP A 13 -3.58 -15.69 0.04
C ASP A 13 -4.94 -15.59 0.75
N GLY A 14 -5.97 -15.14 0.02
CA GLY A 14 -7.31 -14.92 0.57
C GLY A 14 -7.46 -13.67 1.44
N SER A 15 -6.56 -12.68 1.28
CA SER A 15 -6.53 -11.41 2.01
C SER A 15 -7.08 -10.22 1.22
N GLU A 16 -7.72 -10.46 0.07
CA GLU A 16 -7.93 -9.50 -1.03
C GLU A 16 -8.46 -8.15 -0.54
N SER A 17 -9.59 -8.14 0.17
CA SER A 17 -10.29 -6.94 0.66
C SER A 17 -10.27 -6.78 2.18
N ALA A 18 -9.82 -7.79 2.93
CA ALA A 18 -9.76 -7.76 4.40
C ALA A 18 -8.42 -8.29 4.93
N PRO A 19 -7.28 -7.67 4.57
CA PRO A 19 -5.97 -8.22 4.86
C PRO A 19 -5.63 -8.36 6.34
N LEU A 20 -6.06 -7.42 7.19
CA LEU A 20 -5.74 -7.46 8.61
C LEU A 20 -6.39 -8.66 9.32
N ALA A 21 -7.48 -9.21 8.77
CA ALA A 21 -8.12 -10.44 9.25
C ALA A 21 -7.24 -11.70 9.05
N LYS A 22 -6.19 -11.61 8.22
CA LYS A 22 -5.25 -12.70 7.93
C LYS A 22 -3.88 -12.52 8.60
N SER A 23 -3.60 -11.36 9.21
CA SER A 23 -2.34 -11.05 9.90
C SER A 23 -1.88 -12.09 10.93
N TRP A 24 -2.83 -12.78 11.59
CA TRP A 24 -2.51 -13.82 12.57
C TRP A 24 -1.71 -14.99 11.96
N GLN A 25 -1.83 -15.24 10.66
CA GLN A 25 -1.08 -16.30 9.97
C GLN A 25 0.43 -16.06 9.98
N VAL A 26 0.83 -14.80 10.12
CA VAL A 26 2.23 -14.38 10.25
C VAL A 26 2.55 -13.86 11.65
N GLY A 27 1.70 -14.19 12.64
CA GLY A 27 1.92 -13.86 14.06
C GLY A 27 1.71 -12.39 14.42
N ILE A 28 1.03 -11.61 13.58
CA ILE A 28 0.78 -10.19 13.82
C ILE A 28 -0.57 -9.99 14.52
N ASN A 29 -0.56 -9.23 15.61
CA ASN A 29 -1.75 -8.64 16.23
C ASN A 29 -1.81 -7.15 15.89
N ASN A 30 -2.64 -6.78 14.91
CA ASN A 30 -2.66 -5.42 14.37
C ASN A 30 -3.05 -4.37 15.43
N ALA A 31 -4.02 -4.67 16.29
CA ALA A 31 -4.46 -3.74 17.33
C ALA A 31 -3.35 -3.45 18.37
N LEU A 32 -2.51 -4.44 18.68
CA LEU A 32 -1.36 -4.25 19.55
C LEU A 32 -0.25 -3.46 18.84
N VAL A 33 0.02 -3.77 17.57
CA VAL A 33 1.03 -3.05 16.78
C VAL A 33 0.64 -1.58 16.61
N ASP A 34 -0.61 -1.28 16.27
CA ASP A 34 -1.16 0.07 16.08
C ASP A 34 -1.00 0.97 17.32
N GLN A 35 -0.99 0.38 18.53
CA GLN A 35 -0.76 1.12 19.78
C GLN A 35 0.70 1.53 20.01
N HIS A 36 1.64 0.99 19.24
CA HIS A 36 3.07 1.10 19.49
C HIS A 36 3.86 1.73 18.35
N ILE A 37 3.20 2.12 17.27
CA ILE A 37 3.84 2.72 16.10
C ILE A 37 3.21 4.07 15.77
N ASP A 38 3.93 4.88 14.99
CA ASP A 38 3.40 6.12 14.45
C ASP A 38 2.78 5.90 13.06
N VAL A 39 3.35 4.98 12.27
CA VAL A 39 2.96 4.77 10.87
C VAL A 39 2.89 3.29 10.51
N TYR A 40 1.76 2.87 9.96
CA TYR A 40 1.54 1.56 9.37
C TYR A 40 1.81 1.61 7.86
N GLU A 41 2.60 0.67 7.34
CA GLU A 41 3.09 0.70 5.96
C GLU A 41 2.71 -0.59 5.19
N PRO A 42 1.45 -0.71 4.71
CA PRO A 42 1.00 -1.90 4.00
C PRO A 42 1.60 -2.04 2.61
N LEU A 43 2.01 -3.26 2.27
CA LEU A 43 2.45 -3.65 0.93
C LEU A 43 1.23 -3.88 0.01
N ILE A 44 0.67 -2.81 -0.57
CA ILE A 44 -0.53 -2.86 -1.42
C ILE A 44 -0.15 -3.26 -2.86
N TYR A 45 0.29 -4.50 -3.02
CA TYR A 45 0.68 -5.07 -4.30
C TYR A 45 -0.57 -5.59 -5.02
N ARG A 46 -1.24 -4.67 -5.73
CA ARG A 46 -2.51 -4.92 -6.44
C ARG A 46 -2.43 -4.45 -7.88
N LYS A 47 -3.20 -5.10 -8.76
CA LYS A 47 -3.18 -4.85 -10.20
C LYS A 47 -4.02 -3.64 -10.58
N GLY A 48 -5.19 -3.48 -9.96
CA GLY A 48 -6.15 -2.42 -10.26
C GLY A 48 -6.32 -1.40 -9.14
N ALA A 49 -6.80 -0.20 -9.50
CA ALA A 49 -7.11 0.86 -8.56
C ALA A 49 -8.26 0.50 -7.59
N GLN A 50 -9.24 -0.30 -8.05
CA GLN A 50 -10.32 -0.78 -7.19
C GLN A 50 -9.78 -1.64 -6.03
N GLU A 51 -8.94 -2.62 -6.34
CA GLU A 51 -8.31 -3.48 -5.33
C GLU A 51 -7.46 -2.66 -4.34
N VAL A 52 -6.73 -1.66 -4.83
CA VAL A 52 -5.98 -0.70 -3.98
C VAL A 52 -6.92 0.06 -3.05
N SER A 53 -8.05 0.55 -3.56
CA SER A 53 -9.05 1.27 -2.77
C SER A 53 -9.68 0.40 -1.69
N GLU A 54 -9.97 -0.86 -1.99
CA GLU A 54 -10.55 -1.81 -1.03
C GLU A 54 -9.59 -2.10 0.12
N VAL A 55 -8.32 -2.37 -0.20
CA VAL A 55 -7.27 -2.54 0.82
C VAL A 55 -7.12 -1.26 1.64
N ALA A 56 -6.98 -0.10 1.01
CA ALA A 56 -6.83 1.18 1.69
C ALA A 56 -8.00 1.48 2.65
N ALA A 57 -9.24 1.23 2.22
CA ALA A 57 -10.42 1.40 3.04
C ALA A 57 -10.41 0.49 4.27
N HIS A 58 -9.99 -0.77 4.11
CA HIS A 58 -9.89 -1.70 5.22
C HIS A 58 -8.86 -1.27 6.27
N TYR A 59 -7.66 -0.85 5.85
CA TYR A 59 -6.67 -0.33 6.81
C TYR A 59 -7.19 0.90 7.54
N ARG A 60 -7.88 1.81 6.83
CA ARG A 60 -8.47 3.01 7.43
C ARG A 60 -9.62 2.72 8.39
N SER A 61 -10.36 1.62 8.20
CA SER A 61 -11.43 1.25 9.13
C SER A 61 -10.92 0.57 10.40
N GLU A 62 -9.77 -0.08 10.35
CA GLU A 62 -9.25 -0.92 11.45
C GLU A 62 -8.14 -0.26 12.29
N LEU A 63 -7.44 0.75 11.74
CA LEU A 63 -6.24 1.32 12.36
C LEU A 63 -6.41 2.82 12.67
N THR A 64 -5.69 3.26 13.69
CA THR A 64 -5.63 4.67 14.10
C THR A 64 -4.33 5.35 13.74
N SER A 65 -3.23 4.60 13.53
CA SER A 65 -1.95 5.14 13.07
C SER A 65 -2.06 5.82 11.71
N ASP A 66 -1.09 6.68 11.42
CA ASP A 66 -0.90 7.18 10.06
C ASP A 66 -0.57 6.01 9.11
N ILE A 67 -0.87 6.18 7.83
CA ILE A 67 -0.62 5.15 6.81
C ILE A 67 0.29 5.72 5.73
N THR A 68 1.35 4.97 5.41
CA THR A 68 2.10 5.12 4.15
C THR A 68 1.84 3.90 3.29
N ALA A 69 1.07 4.06 2.21
CA ALA A 69 0.81 2.93 1.32
C ALA A 69 2.03 2.65 0.46
N ILE A 70 2.46 1.38 0.41
CA ILE A 70 3.59 0.96 -0.43
C ILE A 70 3.05 0.27 -1.68
N LEU A 71 3.29 0.87 -2.86
CA LEU A 71 2.95 0.31 -4.16
C LEU A 71 4.17 -0.37 -4.80
N ARG A 72 3.95 -1.39 -5.64
CA ARG A 72 4.95 -1.88 -6.59
C ARG A 72 4.68 -1.28 -7.97
N PRO A 73 5.51 -0.35 -8.47
CA PRO A 73 5.22 0.41 -9.69
C PRO A 73 5.59 -0.33 -10.99
N THR A 74 6.05 -1.59 -10.88
CA THR A 74 6.50 -2.44 -11.98
C THR A 74 5.67 -3.72 -12.09
N PHE A 75 5.94 -4.52 -13.13
CA PHE A 75 5.36 -5.86 -13.29
C PHE A 75 5.66 -6.73 -12.05
N PRO A 76 4.73 -7.61 -11.59
CA PRO A 76 3.45 -7.97 -12.20
C PRO A 76 2.26 -7.07 -11.83
N ASP A 77 2.42 -6.14 -10.89
CA ASP A 77 1.27 -5.39 -10.35
C ASP A 77 0.96 -4.16 -11.17
N ASN A 78 1.94 -3.56 -11.83
CA ASN A 78 1.74 -2.39 -12.66
C ASN A 78 2.18 -2.63 -14.10
N LEU A 79 1.26 -2.42 -15.05
CA LEU A 79 1.50 -2.67 -16.47
C LEU A 79 1.63 -1.38 -17.28
N SER A 80 1.12 -0.25 -16.77
CA SER A 80 1.18 1.03 -17.47
C SER A 80 1.30 2.22 -16.50
N GLU A 81 1.64 3.38 -17.06
CA GLU A 81 1.62 4.67 -16.36
C GLU A 81 0.21 5.00 -15.84
N GLN A 82 -0.80 4.81 -16.70
CA GLN A 82 -2.19 5.09 -16.39
C GLN A 82 -2.68 4.29 -15.19
N THR A 83 -2.34 2.99 -15.12
CA THR A 83 -2.72 2.17 -13.96
C THR A 83 -2.04 2.63 -12.67
N LEU A 84 -0.83 3.20 -12.75
CA LEU A 84 -0.16 3.75 -11.57
C LEU A 84 -0.82 5.04 -11.08
N ILE A 85 -1.16 5.94 -12.01
CA ILE A 85 -1.91 7.18 -11.73
C ILE A 85 -3.23 6.86 -11.03
N GLU A 86 -4.00 5.91 -11.56
CA GLU A 86 -5.29 5.52 -10.99
C GLU A 86 -5.17 4.94 -9.58
N LYS A 87 -4.13 4.14 -9.32
CA LYS A 87 -3.86 3.60 -7.97
C LYS A 87 -3.49 4.69 -6.98
N VAL A 88 -2.64 5.63 -7.38
CA VAL A 88 -2.28 6.79 -6.53
C VAL A 88 -3.52 7.65 -6.24
N ALA A 89 -4.35 7.89 -7.25
CA ALA A 89 -5.62 8.61 -7.07
C ALA A 89 -6.57 7.88 -6.10
N ALA A 90 -6.68 6.55 -6.20
CA ALA A 90 -7.48 5.73 -5.29
C ALA A 90 -6.99 5.82 -3.83
N LEU A 91 -5.67 5.78 -3.60
CA LEU A 91 -5.09 5.97 -2.26
C LEU A 91 -5.43 7.34 -1.68
N ARG A 92 -5.31 8.40 -2.50
CA ARG A 92 -5.64 9.77 -2.07
C ARG A 92 -7.11 9.93 -1.77
N ALA A 93 -7.99 9.34 -2.58
CA ALA A 93 -9.43 9.34 -2.34
C ALA A 93 -9.79 8.62 -1.01
N ALA A 94 -9.01 7.60 -0.63
CA ALA A 94 -9.10 6.93 0.67
C ALA A 94 -8.41 7.68 1.83
N GLY A 95 -7.94 8.92 1.60
CA GLY A 95 -7.27 9.72 2.63
C GLY A 95 -5.84 9.28 2.96
N ILE A 96 -5.17 8.54 2.07
CA ILE A 96 -3.76 8.16 2.22
C ILE A 96 -2.92 9.04 1.29
N SER A 97 -2.22 10.01 1.86
CA SER A 97 -1.39 10.96 1.10
C SER A 97 0.08 10.56 1.05
N ASN A 98 0.57 9.81 2.03
CA ASN A 98 1.92 9.26 2.04
C ASN A 98 1.93 7.97 1.23
N ILE A 99 2.73 7.95 0.15
CA ILE A 99 2.79 6.83 -0.80
C ILE A 99 4.26 6.55 -1.10
N ASP A 100 4.69 5.35 -0.76
CA ASP A 100 6.03 4.84 -1.04
C ASP A 100 6.00 3.76 -2.13
N PHE A 101 7.17 3.43 -2.66
CA PHE A 101 7.32 2.46 -3.73
C PHE A 101 8.38 1.41 -3.40
N TYR A 102 8.08 0.15 -3.71
CA TYR A 102 8.99 -0.97 -3.52
C TYR A 102 9.71 -1.38 -4.81
N LEU A 103 10.84 -2.09 -4.66
CA LEU A 103 11.64 -2.69 -5.73
C LEU A 103 12.39 -1.67 -6.60
N LEU A 104 12.98 -0.65 -5.96
CA LEU A 104 13.74 0.43 -6.62
C LEU A 104 14.91 -0.09 -7.47
N ASP A 105 15.52 -1.20 -7.07
CA ASP A 105 16.63 -1.87 -7.75
C ASP A 105 16.25 -2.51 -9.09
N ALA A 106 14.96 -2.81 -9.30
CA ALA A 106 14.44 -3.33 -10.57
C ALA A 106 13.77 -2.24 -11.45
N MET A 107 13.71 -0.99 -10.97
CA MET A 107 13.09 0.09 -11.73
C MET A 107 13.95 0.52 -12.90
N ARG A 108 13.30 0.76 -14.05
CA ARG A 108 13.91 1.42 -15.20
C ARG A 108 13.68 2.93 -15.09
N PRO A 109 14.46 3.77 -15.78
CA PRO A 109 14.23 5.22 -15.80
C PRO A 109 12.79 5.62 -16.14
N ARG A 110 12.13 4.85 -17.01
CA ARG A 110 10.71 5.01 -17.33
C ARG A 110 9.80 4.88 -16.10
N ASP A 111 10.05 3.91 -15.24
CA ASP A 111 9.17 3.63 -14.09
C ASP A 111 9.29 4.75 -13.04
N VAL A 112 10.48 5.37 -12.92
CA VAL A 112 10.69 6.58 -12.11
C VAL A 112 9.90 7.78 -12.65
N GLU A 113 9.88 7.98 -13.98
CA GLU A 113 9.04 9.02 -14.59
C GLU A 113 7.54 8.77 -14.38
N TRP A 114 7.10 7.51 -14.43
CA TRP A 114 5.72 7.15 -14.11
C TRP A 114 5.36 7.47 -12.65
N ILE A 115 6.24 7.14 -11.70
CA ILE A 115 6.07 7.49 -10.28
C ILE A 115 5.92 9.00 -10.11
N LYS A 116 6.85 9.76 -10.71
CA LYS A 116 6.81 11.23 -10.65
C LYS A 116 5.47 11.77 -11.11
N ARG A 117 5.00 11.32 -12.28
CA ARG A 117 3.73 11.79 -12.86
C ARG A 117 2.52 11.36 -12.03
N ALA A 118 2.50 10.12 -11.54
CA ALA A 118 1.43 9.63 -10.67
C ALA A 118 1.35 10.41 -9.34
N LEU A 119 2.49 10.82 -8.78
CA LEU A 119 2.52 11.66 -7.58
C LEU A 119 2.16 13.13 -7.84
N THR A 120 2.15 13.61 -9.09
CA THR A 120 1.83 15.00 -9.42
C THR A 120 0.50 15.17 -10.17
N SER A 121 -0.19 14.08 -10.50
CA SER A 121 -1.52 14.09 -11.11
C SER A 121 -2.61 14.49 -10.13
#